data_AF-A0A914G6P1-F1
#
_entry.id   AF-A0A914G6P1-F1
#
_cell.length_a   1.000
_cell.length_b   1.000
_cell.length_c   1.000
_cell.angle_alpha   90.00
_cell.angle_beta   90.00
_cell.angle_gamma   90.00
#
_symmetry.space_group_name_H-M   'P 1'
#
loop_
_entity.id
_entity.type
_entity.pdbx_description
1 polymer ?
#
loop_
_entity_poly.entity_id
_entity_poly.type
_entity_poly.pdbx_seq_one_letter_code
_entity_poly.pdbx_strand_id
1 'polypeptide(L)' 'GYITFVTINIAFFIGRKSFLQSRARCALNAIMILGYSQLVLGITTLYFRDPAVLAWLHQNLAIILFASLVWFVHEIRQIP' A
#
# COMPACT_ATOMS: atom_id res chain seq x y z
N GLY A 1 0.06 11.93 -0.87
CA GLY A 1 0.11 11.56 0.56
C GLY A 1 -1.27 11.25 1.09
N TYR A 2 -2.02 12.26 1.53
CA TYR A 2 -3.34 12.08 2.17
C TYR A 2 -4.37 11.35 1.32
N ILE A 3 -4.50 11.72 0.03
CA ILE A 3 -5.44 11.07 -0.89
C ILE A 3 -5.12 9.58 -1.03
N THR A 4 -3.85 9.23 -1.25
CA THR A 4 -3.40 7.83 -1.36
C THR A 4 -3.77 7.02 -0.12
N PHE A 5 -3.54 7.58 1.07
CA PHE A 5 -3.88 6.92 2.33
C PHE A 5 -5.39 6.71 2.49
N VAL A 6 -6.19 7.73 2.18
CA VAL A 6 -7.66 7.63 2.20
C VAL A 6 -8.13 6.57 1.19
N THR A 7 -7.59 6.57 -0.03
CA THR A 7 -7.93 5.59 -1.07
C THR A 7 -7.58 4.16 -0.62
N ILE A 8 -6.42 3.95 0.00
CA ILE A 8 -6.01 2.64 0.54
C ILE A 8 -6.99 2.16 1.62
N ASN A 9 -7.39 3.04 2.54
CA ASN A 9 -8.37 2.70 3.58
C ASN A 9 -9.74 2.35 2.97
N ILE A 10 -10.24 3.18 2.05
CA ILE A 10 -11.51 2.92 1.36
C ILE A 10 -11.46 1.58 0.62
N ALA A 11 -10.41 1.33 -0.15
CA ALA A 11 -10.22 0.07 -0.88
C ALA A 11 -10.17 -1.13 0.08
N PHE A 12 -9.49 -1.00 1.23
CA PHE A 12 -9.42 -2.04 2.24
C PHE A 12 -10.79 -2.34 2.85
N PHE A 13 -11.55 -1.32 3.26
CA PHE A 13 -12.88 -1.51 3.85
C PHE A 13 -13.89 -2.09 2.86
N ILE A 14 -13.86 -1.65 1.60
CA ILE A 14 -14.71 -2.22 0.54
C ILE A 14 -14.30 -3.67 0.29
N GLY A 15 -13.02 -3.93 0.01
CA GLY A 15 -12.52 -5.26 -0.32
C GLY A 15 -12.66 -6.27 0.82
N ARG A 16 -12.58 -5.85 2.08
CA ARG A 16 -12.88 -6.70 3.26
C ARG A 16 -14.30 -7.23 3.25
N LYS A 17 -15.27 -6.44 2.78
CA LYS A 17 -16.69 -6.80 2.69
C LYS A 17 -17.03 -7.56 1.40
N SER A 18 -16.14 -7.55 0.41
CA SER A 18 -16.32 -8.23 -0.87
C SER A 18 -15.87 -9.71 -0.84
N PHE A 19 -16.43 -10.50 -1.75
CA PHE A 19 -16.01 -11.87 -2.00
C PHE A 19 -14.72 -11.90 -2.84
N LEU A 20 -13.60 -11.59 -2.18
CA LEU A 20 -12.28 -11.65 -2.80
C LEU A 20 -11.69 -13.06 -2.73
N GLN A 21 -11.14 -13.53 -3.85
CA GLN A 21 -10.27 -14.71 -3.90
C GLN A 21 -9.06 -14.53 -2.98
N SER A 22 -8.46 -15.63 -2.51
CA SER A 22 -7.37 -15.61 -1.52
C SER A 22 -6.19 -14.73 -1.95
N ARG A 23 -5.84 -14.73 -3.24
CA ARG A 23 -4.74 -13.92 -3.80
C ARG A 23 -5.07 -12.42 -3.79
N ALA A 24 -6.25 -12.04 -4.24
CA ALA A 24 -6.73 -10.65 -4.14
C ALA A 24 -6.75 -10.15 -2.68
N ARG A 25 -7.16 -11.00 -1.74
CA ARG A 25 -7.15 -10.67 -0.31
C ARG A 25 -5.74 -10.50 0.24
N CYS A 26 -4.80 -11.33 -0.20
CA CYS A 26 -3.38 -11.19 0.14
C CYS A 26 -2.82 -9.86 -0.37
N ALA A 27 -3.06 -9.52 -1.64
CA ALA A 27 -2.63 -8.25 -2.23
C ALA A 27 -3.26 -7.05 -1.50
N LEU A 28 -4.55 -7.12 -1.14
CA LEU A 28 -5.24 -6.07 -0.38
C LEU A 28 -4.63 -5.85 1.02
N ASN A 29 -4.32 -6.93 1.74
CA ASN A 29 -3.65 -6.83 3.04
C ASN A 29 -2.23 -6.25 2.89
N ALA A 30 -1.49 -6.64 1.85
CA ALA A 30 -0.16 -6.11 1.56
C ALA A 30 -0.21 -4.59 1.29
N ILE A 31 -1.17 -4.12 0.48
CA ILE A 31 -1.39 -2.69 0.23
C ILE A 31 -1.64 -1.94 1.53
N MET A 32 -2.42 -2.50 2.46
CA MET A 32 -2.70 -1.85 3.74
C MET A 32 -1.45 -1.73 4.61
N ILE A 33 -0.68 -2.82 4.76
CA ILE A 33 0.55 -2.85 5.54
C ILE A 33 1.56 -1.86 4.96
N LEU A 34 1.83 -1.96 3.65
CA LEU A 34 2.77 -1.09 2.96
C LEU A 34 2.32 0.38 2.98
N GLY A 35 1.02 0.65 2.86
CA GLY A 35 0.47 1.99 2.96
C GLY A 35 0.75 2.67 4.31
N TYR A 36 0.59 1.93 5.42
CA TYR A 36 0.95 2.43 6.74
C TYR A 36 2.46 2.57 6.91
N SER A 37 3.25 1.58 6.47
CA SER A 37 4.71 1.66 6.51
C SER A 37 5.24 2.88 5.74
N GLN A 38 4.65 3.19 4.58
CA GLN A 38 4.99 4.36 3.78
C GLN A 38 4.70 5.67 4.53
N LEU A 39 3.54 5.75 5.20
CA LEU A 39 3.15 6.92 5.97
C LEU A 39 4.09 7.14 7.16
N VAL A 40 4.36 6.08 7.94
CA VAL A 40 5.27 6.13 9.09
C VAL A 40 6.65 6.57 8.62
N LEU A 41 7.23 5.90 7.62
CA LEU A 41 8.55 6.27 7.09
C LEU A 41 8.58 7.70 6.54
N GLY A 42 7.51 8.18 5.91
CA GLY A 42 7.44 9.56 5.42
C GLY A 42 7.50 10.60 6.54
N ILE A 43 6.81 10.33 7.65
CA ILE A 43 6.89 11.17 8.85
C ILE A 43 8.29 11.08 9.46
N THR A 44 8.85 9.87 9.55
CA THR A 44 10.19 9.65 10.09
C THR A 44 11.26 10.35 9.26
N THR A 45 11.19 10.32 7.92
CA THR A 45 12.14 11.04 7.05
C THR A 45 12.11 12.55 7.29
N LEU A 46 10.93 13.14 7.52
CA LEU A 46 10.81 14.56 7.83
C LEU A 46 11.39 14.91 9.21
N TYR A 47 11.18 14.02 10.18
CA TYR A 47 11.68 14.21 11.55
C TYR A 47 13.20 14.16 11.63
N PHE A 48 13.83 13.18 10.96
CA PHE A 48 15.27 12.96 11.06
C PHE A 48 16.10 13.79 10.06
N ARG A 49 15.47 14.57 9.16
CA ARG A 49 16.00 15.48 8.11
C ARG A 49 17.03 14.92 7.11
N ASP A 50 17.98 14.09 7.53
CA ASP A 50 19.13 13.67 6.72
C ASP A 50 19.48 12.15 6.69
N PRO A 51 18.65 11.18 7.11
CA PRO A 51 18.99 9.77 6.92
C PRO A 51 18.73 9.32 5.49
N ALA A 52 19.77 9.34 4.65
CA ALA A 52 19.74 8.84 3.26
C ALA A 52 19.14 7.42 3.16
N VAL A 53 19.40 6.57 4.16
CA VAL A 53 18.86 5.20 4.24
C VAL A 53 17.33 5.21 4.36
N LEU A 54 16.77 6.07 5.20
CA LEU A 54 15.31 6.16 5.38
C LEU A 54 14.64 6.73 4.13
N ALA A 55 15.27 7.71 3.47
CA ALA A 55 14.76 8.26 2.22
C ALA A 55 14.75 7.20 1.10
N TRP A 56 15.84 6.42 0.98
CA TRP A 56 15.91 5.29 0.06
C TRP A 56 14.84 4.23 0.38
N LEU A 57 14.68 3.86 1.65
CA LEU A 57 13.68 2.90 2.08
C LEU A 57 12.25 3.39 1.76
N HIS A 58 11.96 4.67 2.02
CA HIS A 58 10.68 5.29 1.69
C HIS A 58 10.38 5.23 0.18
N GLN A 59 11.37 5.50 -0.67
CA GLN A 59 11.18 5.43 -2.13
C GLN A 59 10.94 4.00 -2.61
N ASN A 60 11.70 3.03 -2.11
CA ASN A 60 11.53 1.62 -2.49
C ASN A 60 10.20 1.06 -2.02
N LEU A 61 9.75 1.43 -0.83
CA LEU A 61 8.48 0.97 -0.29
C LEU A 61 7.29 1.53 -1.09
N ALA A 62 7.43 2.73 -1.69
CA ALA A 62 6.47 3.26 -2.66
C ALA A 62 6.34 2.37 -3.92
N ILE A 63 7.46 1.85 -4.42
CA ILE A 63 7.50 0.98 -5.61
C ILE A 63 6.83 -0.36 -5.29
N ILE A 64 7.13 -0.95 -4.13
CA ILE A 64 6.50 -2.21 -3.69
C ILE A 64 5.00 -2.01 -3.47
N LEU A 65 4.58 -0.87 -2.90
CA LEU A 65 3.17 -0.50 -2.77
C LEU A 65 2.49 -0.40 -4.13
N PHE A 66 3.13 0.26 -5.11
CA PHE A 66 2.60 0.37 -6.47
C PHE A 66 2.49 -1.01 -7.15
N ALA A 67 3.52 -1.85 -7.05
CA ALA A 67 3.47 -3.21 -7.57
C ALA A 67 2.35 -4.04 -6.93
N SER A 68 2.12 -3.88 -5.62
CA SER A 68 1.02 -4.54 -4.90
C SER A 68 -0.36 -4.06 -5.37
N LEU A 69 -0.50 -2.77 -5.70
CA LEU A 69 -1.73 -2.22 -6.31
C LEU A 69 -1.99 -2.81 -7.70
N VAL A 70 -0.96 -2.88 -8.55
CA VAL A 70 -1.07 -3.51 -9.87
C VAL A 70 -1.45 -4.98 -9.73
N TRP A 71 -0.83 -5.70 -8.79
CA TRP A 71 -1.17 -7.08 -8.48
C TRP A 71 -2.64 -7.22 -8.05
N PHE A 72 -3.10 -6.39 -7.11
CA PHE A 72 -4.50 -6.41 -6.66
C PHE A 72 -5.50 -6.17 -7.80
N VAL A 73 -5.25 -5.19 -8.66
CA VAL A 73 -6.09 -4.91 -9.82
C VAL A 73 -6.11 -6.09 -10.79
N HIS A 74 -4.96 -6.74 -11.00
CA HIS A 74 -4.88 -7.94 -11.83
C HIS A 74 -5.73 -9.08 -11.27
N GLU A 75 -5.68 -9.33 -9.96
CA GLU A 75 -6.47 -10.39 -9.32
C GLU A 75 -7.98 -10.08 -9.36
N ILE A 76 -8.40 -8.83 -9.16
CA ILE A 76 -9.83 -8.46 -9.26
C ILE A 76 -10.35 -8.68 -10.68
N ARG A 77 -9.56 -8.37 -11.70
CA ARG A 77 -9.95 -8.56 -13.11
C ARG A 77 -10.10 -10.04 -13.51
N GLN A 78 -9.57 -10.96 -12.72
CA GLN A 78 -9.72 -12.41 -12.94
C GLN A 78 -10.97 -12.99 -12.24
N ILE A 79 -11.72 -12.18 -11.50
CA ILE A 79 -13.02 -12.58 -10.96
C ILE A 79 -14.02 -12.53 -12.13
N PRO A 80 -14.68 -13.64 -12.47
CA PRO A 80 -15.65 -13.70 -13.56
C PRO A 80 -16.92 -12.89 -13.28
#